data_AF-A0A7S0AV62-F1
#
_entry.id   AF-A0A7S0AV62-F1
#
_cell.length_a   1.000
_cell.length_b   1.000
_cell.length_c   1.000
_cell.angle_alpha   90.00
_cell.angle_beta   90.00
_cell.angle_gamma   90.00
#
_symmetry.space_group_name_H-M   'P 1'
#
loop_
_entity.id
_entity.type
_entity.pdbx_description
1 polymer ?
#
loop_
_entity_poly.entity_id
_entity_poly.type
_entity_poly.pdbx_seq_one_letter_code
_entity_poly.pdbx_strand_id
1 'polypeptide(L)'
;GGSGGGSSDSVATQYERYSMDLYGLSIGAWLGDTIVRDMGNGGLSSSANSKGFGSPQSRPKKKKKSNGPDFGSGFAEWSLGVQKVSMVFKWDFEESVRQVLHFGRSIGSSTGPMPTSSMGTVNDELMSRRLPKEERMTYIDYDMSRYAGFIVGEKYIKCPRYLSFAQAESFPFCTEVSVFLREKKSENDLIIELGDEDELPDAFCTRMSRLYDKDGNFSQGSTSFFMLKPIGGGDGNE
;
A
#
# COMPACT_ATOMS: atom_id res chain seq x y z
N GLY A 1 -23.74 -51.01 6.90
CA GLY A 1 -22.85 -50.55 5.82
C GLY A 1 -22.64 -49.08 6.00
N GLY A 2 -21.41 -48.67 6.32
CA GLY A 2 -21.05 -47.25 6.42
C GLY A 2 -20.81 -46.68 5.02
N SER A 3 -21.53 -45.64 4.66
CA SER A 3 -21.24 -44.81 3.50
C SER A 3 -20.31 -43.69 3.96
N GLY A 4 -19.03 -43.79 3.58
CA GLY A 4 -18.01 -42.81 3.85
C GLY A 4 -18.34 -41.47 3.22
N GLY A 5 -18.46 -40.44 4.06
CA GLY A 5 -18.34 -39.05 3.61
C GLY A 5 -16.88 -38.77 3.33
N GLY A 6 -16.54 -38.54 2.06
CA GLY A 6 -15.25 -37.96 1.71
C GLY A 6 -15.21 -36.54 2.27
N SER A 7 -14.44 -36.33 3.34
CA SER A 7 -14.00 -35.00 3.74
C SER A 7 -13.08 -34.51 2.64
N SER A 8 -13.57 -33.61 1.78
CA SER A 8 -12.70 -32.78 0.98
C SER A 8 -12.03 -31.80 1.95
N ASP A 9 -10.90 -32.22 2.53
CA ASP A 9 -10.05 -31.33 3.30
C ASP A 9 -9.56 -30.25 2.33
N SER A 10 -10.21 -29.09 2.35
CA SER A 10 -9.75 -27.90 1.64
C SER A 10 -8.37 -27.56 2.19
N VAL A 11 -7.31 -27.86 1.44
CA VAL A 11 -5.97 -27.43 1.79
C VAL A 11 -5.99 -25.91 1.79
N ALA A 12 -5.85 -25.31 2.98
CA ALA A 12 -5.81 -23.86 3.10
C ALA A 12 -4.55 -23.35 2.40
N THR A 13 -4.75 -22.49 1.38
CA THR A 13 -3.65 -21.77 0.74
C THR A 13 -2.83 -21.03 1.79
N GLN A 14 -1.53 -21.35 1.85
CA GLN A 14 -0.59 -20.70 2.77
C GLN A 14 0.17 -19.60 2.03
N TYR A 15 0.44 -18.49 2.72
CA TYR A 15 1.23 -17.39 2.20
C TYR A 15 2.53 -17.26 2.97
N GLU A 16 3.59 -16.84 2.29
CA GLU A 16 4.88 -16.54 2.89
C GLU A 16 5.40 -15.17 2.46
N ARG A 17 6.39 -14.66 3.20
CA ARG A 17 7.06 -13.39 2.88
C ARG A 17 7.80 -13.52 1.56
N TYR A 18 7.63 -12.56 0.67
CA TYR A 18 8.28 -12.56 -0.64
C TYR A 18 9.37 -11.49 -0.70
N SER A 19 10.64 -11.91 -0.75
CA SER A 19 11.75 -10.98 -0.90
C SER A 19 11.65 -10.28 -2.25
N MET A 20 11.58 -8.95 -2.22
CA MET A 20 11.38 -8.11 -3.39
C MET A 20 12.68 -7.37 -3.72
N ASP A 21 12.99 -7.28 -5.01
CA ASP A 21 14.03 -6.39 -5.53
C ASP A 21 13.40 -5.35 -6.48
N LEU A 22 14.19 -4.37 -6.92
CA LEU A 22 13.68 -3.29 -7.76
C LEU A 22 13.16 -3.81 -9.11
N TYR A 23 13.78 -4.86 -9.64
CA TYR A 23 13.30 -5.53 -10.85
C TYR A 23 11.90 -6.10 -10.63
N GLY A 24 11.73 -6.99 -9.65
CA GLY A 24 10.44 -7.60 -9.30
C GLY A 24 9.36 -6.59 -8.92
N LEU A 25 9.75 -5.42 -8.40
CA LEU A 25 8.81 -4.33 -8.13
C LEU A 25 8.29 -3.64 -9.40
N SER A 26 9.11 -3.64 -10.46
CA SER A 26 8.91 -2.91 -11.73
C SER A 26 8.43 -3.76 -12.91
N ILE A 27 8.29 -5.08 -12.75
CA ILE A 27 7.84 -6.00 -13.82
C ILE A 27 6.37 -5.82 -14.24
N GLY A 28 5.58 -5.03 -13.52
CA GLY A 28 4.19 -4.80 -13.88
C GLY A 28 3.42 -3.85 -12.97
N ALA A 29 2.11 -3.84 -13.17
CA ALA A 29 1.20 -3.00 -12.40
C ALA A 29 0.67 -3.76 -11.19
N TRP A 30 0.72 -3.12 -10.02
CA TRP A 30 0.11 -3.62 -8.79
C TRP A 30 -1.32 -3.10 -8.73
N LEU A 31 -2.30 -3.98 -8.87
CA LEU A 31 -3.72 -3.62 -8.92
C LEU A 31 -4.43 -4.01 -7.64
N GLY A 32 -5.31 -3.15 -7.13
CA GLY A 32 -6.21 -3.55 -6.06
C GLY A 32 -7.05 -2.42 -5.50
N ASP A 33 -7.24 -2.45 -4.18
CA ASP A 33 -8.18 -1.60 -3.47
C ASP A 33 -7.48 -0.86 -2.33
N THR A 34 -7.84 0.41 -2.15
CA THR A 34 -7.39 1.21 -1.02
C THR A 34 -8.58 1.55 -0.13
N ILE A 35 -8.41 1.29 1.16
CA ILE A 35 -9.30 1.72 2.23
C ILE A 35 -8.73 3.03 2.78
N VAL A 36 -9.51 4.09 2.69
CA VAL A 36 -9.13 5.42 3.21
C VAL A 36 -9.48 5.46 4.70
N ARG A 37 -8.52 5.82 5.54
CA ARG A 37 -8.68 5.95 6.99
C ARG A 37 -8.55 7.41 7.39
N ASP A 38 -9.35 7.82 8.36
CA ASP A 38 -9.20 9.02 9.18
C ASP A 38 -8.90 10.32 8.39
N MET A 39 -9.85 11.24 8.35
CA MET A 39 -9.58 12.62 7.93
C MET A 39 -9.41 13.41 9.23
N GLY A 40 -8.18 13.63 9.69
CA GLY A 40 -7.89 14.24 11.00
C GLY A 40 -8.79 15.45 11.28
N ASN A 41 -9.45 15.46 12.45
CA ASN A 41 -10.31 16.46 13.11
C ASN A 41 -10.89 17.70 12.35
N GLY A 42 -11.10 17.66 11.05
CA GLY A 42 -11.57 18.82 10.29
C GLY A 42 -12.05 18.56 8.86
N GLY A 43 -11.98 17.32 8.37
CA GLY A 43 -12.39 16.96 7.00
C GLY A 43 -13.84 16.50 6.83
N LEU A 44 -14.62 16.35 7.90
CA LEU A 44 -16.05 15.98 7.83
C LEU A 44 -16.94 17.20 7.63
N SER A 45 -16.75 17.88 6.50
CA SER A 45 -17.74 18.82 5.93
C SER A 45 -17.30 19.11 4.50
N SER A 46 -17.67 18.30 3.52
CA SER A 46 -18.81 18.66 2.68
C SER A 46 -19.29 17.51 1.79
N SER A 47 -19.84 16.44 2.35
CA SER A 47 -20.83 15.62 1.63
C SER A 47 -21.70 14.84 2.62
N ALA A 48 -22.41 15.58 3.47
CA ALA A 48 -23.48 15.05 4.30
C ALA A 48 -24.73 14.73 3.46
N ASN A 49 -24.57 14.06 2.31
CA ASN A 49 -25.69 13.68 1.43
C ASN A 49 -25.45 12.38 0.63
N SER A 50 -24.53 11.50 1.02
CA SER A 50 -24.59 10.12 0.55
C SER A 50 -25.44 9.29 1.51
N LYS A 51 -26.59 8.83 1.01
CA LYS A 51 -27.44 7.83 1.67
C LYS A 51 -26.68 6.48 1.69
N GLY A 52 -25.74 6.33 2.62
CA GLY A 52 -25.09 5.06 2.92
C GLY A 52 -25.92 4.23 3.90
N PHE A 53 -25.88 2.91 3.74
CA PHE A 53 -26.45 1.97 4.71
C PHE A 53 -25.72 2.11 6.06
N GLY A 54 -26.49 2.30 7.14
CA GLY A 54 -25.99 2.37 8.51
C GLY A 54 -25.98 3.77 9.15
N SER A 55 -26.53 4.80 8.51
CA SER A 55 -26.73 6.09 9.19
C SER A 55 -27.67 5.91 10.40
N PRO A 56 -27.25 6.21 11.64
CA PRO A 56 -28.17 6.20 12.77
C PRO A 56 -29.23 7.27 12.49
N GLN A 57 -30.49 6.87 12.54
CA GLN A 57 -31.64 7.77 12.37
C GLN A 57 -31.39 9.08 13.15
N SER A 58 -31.45 10.20 12.43
CA SER A 58 -31.33 11.53 13.02
C SER A 58 -32.36 11.70 14.13
N ARG A 59 -31.95 11.57 15.39
CA ARG A 59 -32.77 11.99 16.52
C ARG A 59 -32.89 13.52 16.48
N PRO A 60 -34.08 14.09 16.74
CA PRO A 60 -34.30 15.51 16.61
C PRO A 60 -33.42 16.30 17.59
N LYS A 61 -32.83 17.38 17.08
CA LYS A 61 -31.94 18.32 17.77
C LYS A 61 -32.54 18.78 19.10
N LYS A 62 -32.04 18.28 20.23
CA LYS A 62 -32.12 19.00 21.51
C LYS A 62 -30.86 19.86 21.66
N LYS A 63 -31.04 21.18 21.65
CA LYS A 63 -30.01 22.14 22.06
C LYS A 63 -29.56 21.80 23.48
N LYS A 64 -28.37 21.20 23.64
CA LYS A 64 -27.65 21.20 24.92
C LYS A 64 -26.45 22.12 24.78
N LYS A 65 -26.51 23.26 25.48
CA LYS A 65 -25.32 23.96 25.94
C LYS A 65 -24.64 23.03 26.94
N SER A 66 -23.45 22.56 26.65
CA SER A 66 -22.55 22.01 27.67
C SER A 66 -21.12 22.36 27.29
N ASN A 67 -20.51 23.24 28.09
CA ASN A 67 -19.07 23.45 28.16
C ASN A 67 -18.43 22.20 28.77
N GLY A 68 -18.10 21.23 27.93
CA GLY A 68 -17.30 20.07 28.30
C GLY A 68 -16.51 19.60 27.08
N PRO A 69 -15.30 19.05 27.25
CA PRO A 69 -14.51 18.56 26.12
C PRO A 69 -15.30 17.47 25.38
N ASP A 70 -15.42 17.66 24.07
CA ASP A 70 -16.04 16.70 23.15
C ASP A 70 -15.17 15.43 23.12
N PHE A 71 -15.47 14.47 24.00
CA PHE A 71 -14.90 13.12 23.96
C PHE A 71 -15.58 12.24 22.87
N GLY A 72 -16.01 12.86 21.78
CA GLY A 72 -16.63 12.20 20.63
C GLY A 72 -15.63 11.61 19.62
N SER A 73 -14.35 12.01 19.66
CA SER A 73 -13.32 11.42 18.81
C SER A 73 -12.82 10.11 19.42
N GLY A 74 -13.51 9.01 19.13
CA GLY A 74 -12.94 7.69 19.31
C GLY A 74 -11.61 7.59 18.55
N PHE A 75 -10.66 6.82 19.09
CA PHE A 75 -9.29 6.64 18.61
C PHE A 75 -9.13 6.20 17.13
N ALA A 76 -10.21 5.93 16.41
CA ALA A 76 -10.26 5.74 14.97
C ALA A 76 -11.70 5.97 14.49
N GLU A 77 -11.95 7.04 13.72
CA GLU A 77 -13.24 7.25 13.07
C GLU A 77 -13.14 6.75 11.63
N TRP A 78 -13.84 5.65 11.34
CA TRP A 78 -13.81 5.05 10.01
C TRP A 78 -14.58 5.92 9.01
N SER A 79 -13.86 6.70 8.21
CA SER A 79 -14.42 7.19 6.96
C SER A 79 -14.52 5.99 6.00
N LEU A 80 -15.70 5.37 5.89
CA LEU A 80 -15.92 4.24 4.98
C LEU A 80 -15.68 4.71 3.54
N GLY A 81 -14.48 4.45 3.02
CA GLY A 81 -14.04 4.82 1.68
C GLY A 81 -13.24 3.70 1.07
N VAL A 82 -13.73 3.12 -0.02
CA VAL A 82 -12.97 2.17 -0.84
C VAL A 82 -12.78 2.76 -2.22
N GLN A 83 -11.55 2.69 -2.73
CA GLN A 83 -11.19 3.22 -4.03
C GLN A 83 -10.28 2.23 -4.74
N LYS A 84 -10.55 1.97 -6.02
CA LYS A 84 -9.65 1.18 -6.87
C LYS A 84 -8.32 1.93 -7.01
N VAL A 85 -7.21 1.22 -6.95
CA VAL A 85 -5.88 1.81 -7.09
C VAL A 85 -5.00 0.91 -7.94
N SER A 86 -4.21 1.53 -8.82
CA SER A 86 -3.04 0.88 -9.40
C SER A 86 -1.78 1.58 -8.92
N MET A 87 -0.75 0.80 -8.63
CA MET A 87 0.59 1.26 -8.28
C MET A 87 1.58 0.69 -9.30
N VAL A 88 2.38 1.57 -9.89
CA VAL A 88 3.35 1.20 -10.92
C VAL A 88 4.71 1.73 -10.52
N PHE A 89 5.72 0.86 -10.55
CA PHE A 89 7.11 1.27 -10.49
C PHE A 89 7.69 1.17 -11.90
N LYS A 90 8.18 2.29 -12.41
CA LYS A 90 8.95 2.32 -13.66
C LYS A 90 10.40 2.49 -13.27
N TRP A 91 11.24 1.55 -13.68
CA TRP A 91 12.66 1.65 -13.50
C TRP A 91 13.31 1.74 -14.87
N ASP A 92 13.92 2.89 -15.13
CA ASP A 92 14.82 3.07 -16.27
C ASP A 92 16.22 2.79 -15.77
N PHE A 93 16.81 1.68 -16.23
CA PHE A 93 18.11 1.20 -15.78
C PHE A 93 19.13 2.33 -16.00
N GLU A 94 19.76 2.78 -14.91
CA GLU A 94 20.74 3.88 -14.85
C GLU A 94 20.18 5.32 -14.76
N GLU A 95 18.93 5.59 -15.13
CA GLU A 95 18.39 6.98 -15.10
C GLU A 95 17.54 7.29 -13.87
N SER A 96 16.45 6.55 -13.66
CA SER A 96 15.48 6.91 -12.63
C SER A 96 14.53 5.78 -12.25
N VAL A 97 13.99 5.88 -11.04
CA VAL A 97 12.85 5.11 -10.56
C VAL A 97 11.67 6.05 -10.38
N ARG A 98 10.53 5.71 -10.96
CA ARG A 98 9.27 6.44 -10.79
C ARG A 98 8.23 5.54 -10.15
N GLN A 99 7.71 5.95 -9.00
CA GLN A 99 6.52 5.37 -8.38
C GLN A 99 5.31 6.20 -8.82
N VAL A 100 4.27 5.57 -9.35
CA VAL A 100 3.01 6.23 -9.73
C VAL A 100 1.82 5.49 -9.14
N LEU A 101 0.86 6.22 -8.60
CA LEU A 101 -0.41 5.74 -8.09
C LEU A 101 -1.54 6.34 -8.92
N HIS A 102 -2.38 5.48 -9.48
CA HIS A 102 -3.62 5.90 -10.13
C HIS A 102 -4.80 5.48 -9.29
N PHE A 103 -5.52 6.47 -8.77
CA PHE A 103 -6.74 6.24 -8.02
C PHE A 103 -7.96 6.32 -8.94
N GLY A 104 -8.76 5.26 -8.93
CA GLY A 104 -10.01 5.16 -9.67
C GLY A 104 -11.18 5.82 -8.96
N ARG A 105 -12.41 5.42 -9.32
CA ARG A 105 -13.61 5.90 -8.63
C ARG A 105 -13.65 5.39 -7.19
N SER A 106 -14.09 6.25 -6.27
CA SER A 106 -14.28 5.90 -4.86
C SER A 106 -15.76 5.73 -4.53
N ILE A 107 -16.03 4.87 -3.54
CA ILE A 107 -17.31 4.80 -2.84
C ILE A 107 -17.05 5.35 -1.44
N GLY A 108 -17.68 6.47 -1.09
CA GLY A 108 -17.49 7.13 0.20
C GLY A 108 -16.32 8.12 0.19
N SER A 109 -15.32 7.91 1.04
CA SER A 109 -14.12 8.77 1.11
C SER A 109 -13.15 8.51 -0.05
N SER A 110 -12.47 9.56 -0.53
CA SER A 110 -11.41 9.45 -1.52
C SER A 110 -10.04 9.67 -0.88
N THR A 111 -9.00 9.09 -1.46
CA THR A 111 -7.63 9.51 -1.17
C THR A 111 -7.52 11.01 -1.48
N GLY A 112 -7.12 11.80 -0.49
CA GLY A 112 -7.11 13.26 -0.55
C GLY A 112 -5.87 13.77 -1.29
N PRO A 113 -5.14 14.77 -0.75
CA PRO A 113 -3.92 15.31 -1.37
C PRO A 113 -2.69 14.38 -1.25
N MET A 114 -2.91 13.06 -1.22
CA MET A 114 -1.83 12.08 -1.17
C MET A 114 -0.95 12.21 -2.42
N PRO A 115 0.39 12.22 -2.28
CA PRO A 115 1.29 12.21 -3.43
C PRO A 115 1.00 11.01 -4.33
N THR A 116 0.66 11.27 -5.59
CA THR A 116 0.34 10.24 -6.58
C THR A 116 1.55 9.82 -7.42
N SER A 117 2.65 10.56 -7.35
CA SER A 117 3.86 10.24 -8.08
C SER A 117 5.09 10.70 -7.30
N SER A 118 6.14 9.88 -7.32
CA SER A 118 7.48 10.26 -6.88
C SER A 118 8.50 9.78 -7.89
N MET A 119 9.53 10.59 -8.09
CA MET A 119 10.63 10.27 -8.99
C MET A 119 11.93 10.29 -8.19
N GLY A 120 12.75 9.28 -8.39
CA GLY A 120 13.98 9.11 -7.63
C GLY A 120 15.09 8.47 -8.42
N THR A 121 16.24 8.39 -7.78
CA THR A 121 17.47 7.80 -8.33
C THR A 121 17.92 6.69 -7.40
N VAL A 122 18.41 5.58 -7.97
CA VAL A 122 18.94 4.47 -7.17
C VAL A 122 20.35 4.86 -6.74
N ASN A 123 20.61 4.87 -5.44
CA ASN A 123 22.00 4.98 -4.97
C ASN A 123 22.59 3.58 -4.95
N ASP A 124 23.44 3.29 -5.93
CA ASP A 124 24.12 2.01 -6.04
C ASP A 124 25.23 1.93 -4.97
N GLU A 125 24.93 1.27 -3.86
CA GLU A 125 25.96 0.90 -2.90
C GLU A 125 26.54 -0.46 -3.30
N LEU A 126 27.73 -0.41 -3.90
CA LEU A 126 28.65 -1.52 -4.16
C LEU A 126 28.83 -2.49 -2.96
N MET A 127 28.39 -2.10 -1.77
CA MET A 127 28.35 -2.87 -0.53
C MET A 127 27.31 -4.02 -0.55
N SER A 128 26.26 -3.96 -1.38
CA SER A 128 25.15 -4.92 -1.35
C SER A 128 25.54 -6.34 -1.79
N ARG A 129 26.52 -6.50 -2.70
CA ARG A 129 26.89 -7.81 -3.26
C ARG A 129 27.46 -8.79 -2.22
N ARG A 130 27.95 -8.28 -1.08
CA ARG A 130 28.53 -9.10 0.01
C ARG A 130 27.48 -9.67 0.96
N LEU A 131 26.24 -9.17 0.91
CA LEU A 131 25.14 -9.62 1.75
C LEU A 131 24.29 -10.67 1.02
N PRO A 132 23.63 -11.59 1.75
CA PRO A 132 22.58 -12.47 1.22
C PRO A 132 21.49 -11.65 0.51
N LYS A 133 20.83 -12.20 -0.53
CA LYS A 133 19.87 -11.45 -1.37
C LYS A 133 18.80 -10.77 -0.53
N GLU A 134 18.36 -11.42 0.53
CA GLU A 134 17.29 -11.00 1.45
C GLU A 134 17.70 -9.79 2.31
N GLU A 135 19.01 -9.61 2.53
CA GLU A 135 19.58 -8.50 3.30
C GLU A 135 20.10 -7.36 2.42
N ARG A 136 20.10 -7.55 1.09
CA ARG A 136 20.49 -6.49 0.16
C ARG A 136 19.46 -5.39 0.17
N MET A 137 19.90 -4.21 0.61
CA MET A 137 19.08 -3.01 0.60
C MET A 137 19.28 -2.25 -0.71
N THR A 138 18.19 -1.91 -1.38
CA THR A 138 18.20 -0.92 -2.46
C THR A 138 17.75 0.42 -1.90
N TYR A 139 18.61 1.42 -1.98
CA TYR A 139 18.28 2.80 -1.60
C TYR A 139 17.81 3.60 -2.81
N ILE A 140 16.73 4.36 -2.64
CA ILE A 140 16.18 5.25 -3.66
C ILE A 140 16.07 6.66 -3.08
N ASP A 141 16.74 7.63 -3.70
CA ASP A 141 16.62 9.04 -3.36
C ASP A 141 15.44 9.65 -4.14
N TYR A 142 14.34 9.95 -3.46
CA TYR A 142 13.11 10.45 -4.07
C TYR A 142 12.94 11.97 -3.91
N ASP A 143 12.41 12.58 -4.96
CA ASP A 143 11.90 13.95 -5.00
C ASP A 143 12.94 14.99 -4.54
N MET A 144 14.14 14.91 -5.11
CA MET A 144 15.29 15.78 -4.79
C MET A 144 15.70 15.71 -3.32
N SER A 145 15.95 14.49 -2.81
CA SER A 145 16.36 14.24 -1.42
C SER A 145 15.34 14.61 -0.34
N ARG A 146 14.08 14.79 -0.72
CA ARG A 146 12.97 14.95 0.24
C ARG A 146 12.60 13.64 0.90
N TYR A 147 12.60 12.55 0.14
CA TYR A 147 12.24 11.22 0.62
C TYR A 147 13.39 10.23 0.42
N ALA A 148 13.54 9.34 1.39
CA ALA A 148 14.36 8.14 1.26
C ALA A 148 13.43 6.94 1.04
N GLY A 149 13.71 6.17 0.00
CA GLY A 149 13.08 4.90 -0.32
C GLY A 149 14.04 3.74 -0.04
N PHE A 150 13.51 2.63 0.48
CA PHE A 150 14.28 1.44 0.78
C PHE A 150 13.51 0.21 0.33
N ILE A 151 14.17 -0.71 -0.35
CA ILE A 151 13.69 -2.08 -0.56
C ILE A 151 14.65 -2.98 0.21
N VAL A 152 14.13 -3.79 1.14
CA VAL A 152 14.93 -4.73 1.93
C VAL A 152 14.08 -5.95 2.28
N GLY A 153 14.55 -7.13 1.88
CA GLY A 153 13.79 -8.37 2.03
C GLY A 153 12.39 -8.23 1.45
N GLU A 154 11.38 -8.47 2.27
CA GLU A 154 9.95 -8.41 1.92
C GLU A 154 9.32 -7.02 2.02
N LYS A 155 10.11 -5.97 2.25
CA LYS A 155 9.59 -4.64 2.62
C LYS A 155 10.01 -3.57 1.64
N TYR A 156 9.09 -2.66 1.35
CA TYR A 156 9.40 -1.35 0.76
C TYR A 156 8.98 -0.25 1.75
N ILE A 157 9.86 0.71 1.99
CA ILE A 157 9.63 1.83 2.90
C ILE A 157 9.95 3.11 2.16
N LYS A 158 9.10 4.12 2.28
CA LYS A 158 9.37 5.48 1.82
C LYS A 158 9.02 6.46 2.92
N CYS A 159 9.97 7.29 3.32
CA CYS A 159 9.78 8.25 4.40
C CYS A 159 10.57 9.54 4.14
N PRO A 160 10.19 10.66 4.78
CA PRO A 160 10.99 11.88 4.69
C PRO A 160 12.43 11.63 5.13
N ARG A 161 13.40 12.14 4.37
CA ARG A 161 14.83 11.96 4.66
C ARG A 161 15.24 12.69 5.94
N TYR A 162 14.61 13.82 6.22
CA TYR A 162 14.86 14.64 7.40
C TYR A 162 13.56 14.77 8.20
N LEU A 163 13.55 14.24 9.42
CA LEU A 163 12.45 14.41 10.38
C LEU A 163 12.65 15.62 11.30
N SER A 164 13.65 16.47 11.01
CA SER A 164 13.90 17.67 11.81
C SER A 164 12.80 18.69 11.55
N PHE A 165 11.83 18.76 12.47
CA PHE A 165 10.80 19.81 12.52
C PHE A 165 11.38 21.24 12.55
N ALA A 166 12.67 21.39 12.87
CA ALA A 166 13.36 22.68 12.91
C ALA A 166 14.04 23.07 11.59
N GLN A 167 14.24 22.14 10.66
CA GLN A 167 14.99 22.36 9.40
C GLN A 167 14.24 21.93 8.13
N ALA A 168 13.15 21.18 8.24
CA ALA A 168 12.28 20.92 7.11
C ALA A 168 11.54 22.23 6.76
N GLU A 169 11.64 22.67 5.51
CA GLU A 169 10.60 23.52 4.93
C GLU A 169 9.24 22.91 5.32
N SER A 170 8.32 23.70 5.86
CA SER A 170 7.09 23.20 6.48
C SER A 170 6.11 22.72 5.40
N PHE A 171 6.37 21.56 4.79
CA PHE A 171 5.51 20.94 3.78
C PHE A 171 4.83 19.67 4.32
N PRO A 172 3.57 19.41 3.94
CA PRO A 172 2.93 18.13 4.23
C PRO A 172 3.73 16.98 3.66
N PHE A 173 3.88 15.90 4.43
CA PHE A 173 4.72 14.77 4.02
C PHE A 173 4.03 13.41 4.19
N CYS A 174 4.47 12.44 3.40
CA CYS A 174 3.89 11.09 3.37
C CYS A 174 4.89 10.03 3.83
N THR A 175 4.47 9.10 4.69
CA THR A 175 5.22 7.87 4.94
C THR A 175 4.49 6.69 4.34
N GLU A 176 5.22 5.78 3.71
CA GLU A 176 4.69 4.57 3.11
C GLU A 176 5.47 3.35 3.59
N VAL A 177 4.76 2.27 3.90
CA VAL A 177 5.34 0.97 4.20
C VAL A 177 4.54 -0.08 3.44
N SER A 178 5.23 -0.91 2.67
CA SER A 178 4.67 -2.03 1.94
C SER A 178 5.32 -3.33 2.39
N VAL A 179 4.52 -4.40 2.44
CA VAL A 179 4.98 -5.77 2.72
C VAL A 179 4.52 -6.68 1.61
N PHE A 180 5.46 -7.43 1.04
CA PHE A 180 5.24 -8.35 -0.07
C PHE A 180 5.09 -9.79 0.40
N LEU A 181 4.14 -10.49 -0.21
CA LEU A 181 3.77 -11.86 0.09
C LEU A 181 3.65 -12.64 -1.22
N ARG A 182 3.82 -13.95 -1.17
CA ARG A 182 3.52 -14.87 -2.26
C ARG A 182 2.82 -16.11 -1.72
N GLU A 183 2.16 -16.84 -2.60
CA GLU A 183 1.68 -18.18 -2.25
C GLU A 183 2.86 -19.11 -1.97
N LYS A 184 2.75 -19.89 -0.90
CA LYS A 184 3.74 -20.89 -0.54
C LYS A 184 3.50 -22.13 -1.40
N LYS A 185 4.39 -22.37 -2.37
CA LYS A 185 4.35 -23.57 -3.20
C LYS A 185 4.61 -24.81 -2.33
N SER A 186 3.87 -25.89 -2.56
CA SER A 186 4.14 -27.15 -1.90
C SER A 186 5.42 -27.77 -2.45
N GLU A 187 6.12 -28.63 -1.69
CA GLU A 187 7.33 -29.31 -2.17
C GLU A 187 7.09 -30.11 -3.46
N ASN A 188 5.84 -30.54 -3.72
CA ASN A 188 5.46 -31.25 -4.93
C ASN A 188 5.34 -30.33 -6.16
N ASP A 189 4.99 -29.06 -5.96
CA ASP A 189 4.87 -28.08 -7.07
C ASP A 189 6.25 -27.60 -7.54
N LEU A 190 7.24 -27.56 -6.64
CA LEU A 190 8.63 -27.22 -6.97
C LEU A 190 9.28 -28.21 -7.95
N ILE A 191 8.80 -29.46 -7.98
CA ILE A 191 9.32 -30.51 -8.88
C ILE A 191 8.79 -30.31 -10.31
N ILE A 192 7.61 -29.71 -10.46
CA ILE A 192 6.93 -29.51 -11.75
C ILE A 192 7.45 -28.24 -12.45
N GLU A 193 7.84 -27.21 -11.69
CA GLU A 193 8.31 -25.92 -12.24
C GLU A 193 9.73 -25.92 -12.80
N LEU A 194 10.50 -27.00 -12.64
CA LEU A 194 11.75 -27.16 -13.40
C LEU A 194 11.51 -27.32 -14.92
N GLY A 195 10.25 -27.40 -15.36
CA GLY A 195 9.84 -27.49 -16.77
C GLY A 195 9.20 -26.23 -17.39
N ASP A 196 8.71 -25.28 -16.57
CA ASP A 196 7.99 -24.08 -17.04
C ASP A 196 8.65 -22.82 -16.46
N GLU A 197 9.70 -22.32 -17.12
CA GLU A 197 10.51 -21.16 -16.69
C GLU A 197 9.79 -19.80 -16.81
N ASP A 198 8.54 -19.74 -17.26
CA ASP A 198 7.91 -18.50 -17.72
C ASP A 198 6.82 -17.90 -16.79
N GLU A 199 6.37 -18.61 -15.75
CA GLU A 199 5.28 -18.10 -14.88
C GLU A 199 5.81 -17.52 -13.56
N LEU A 200 5.85 -16.19 -13.49
CA LEU A 200 6.16 -15.44 -12.27
C LEU A 200 5.13 -15.77 -11.18
N PRO A 201 5.55 -16.03 -9.93
CA PRO A 201 4.62 -16.37 -8.86
C PRO A 201 3.66 -15.21 -8.57
N ASP A 202 2.42 -15.55 -8.24
CA ASP A 202 1.45 -14.58 -7.75
C ASP A 202 2.00 -13.83 -6.54
N ALA A 203 2.20 -12.53 -6.72
CA ALA A 203 2.74 -11.64 -5.70
C ALA A 203 1.66 -10.68 -5.20
N PHE A 204 1.59 -10.57 -3.88
CA PHE A 204 0.64 -9.73 -3.17
C PHE A 204 1.39 -8.67 -2.38
N CYS A 205 0.76 -7.51 -2.18
CA CYS A 205 1.34 -6.43 -1.42
C CYS A 205 0.29 -5.77 -0.53
N THR A 206 0.61 -5.61 0.76
CA THR A 206 -0.14 -4.72 1.64
C THR A 206 0.67 -3.44 1.84
N ARG A 207 0.07 -2.28 1.54
CA ARG A 207 0.69 -0.96 1.70
C ARG A 207 -0.08 -0.13 2.71
N MET A 208 0.63 0.51 3.62
CA MET A 208 0.10 1.54 4.50
C MET A 208 0.71 2.88 4.09
N SER A 209 -0.14 3.91 4.00
CA SER A 209 0.30 5.29 3.76
C SER A 209 -0.26 6.22 4.83
N ARG A 210 0.53 7.19 5.25
CA ARG A 210 0.12 8.24 6.20
C ARG A 210 0.60 9.59 5.71
N LEU A 211 -0.34 10.50 5.59
CA LEU A 211 -0.10 11.91 5.30
C LEU A 211 -0.06 12.68 6.62
N TYR A 212 0.95 13.50 6.76
CA TYR A 212 1.14 14.43 7.86
C TYR A 212 1.06 15.85 7.31
N ASP A 213 0.52 16.76 8.12
CA ASP A 213 0.59 18.18 7.82
C ASP A 213 2.01 18.72 8.05
N LYS A 214 2.17 20.01 7.76
CA LYS A 214 3.44 20.73 7.93
C LYS A 214 3.96 20.78 9.38
N ASP A 215 3.07 20.56 10.35
CA ASP A 215 3.36 20.61 11.78
C ASP A 215 3.62 19.20 12.33
N GLY A 216 3.57 18.17 11.47
CA GLY A 216 3.76 16.77 11.83
C GLY A 216 2.52 16.08 12.38
N ASN A 217 1.36 16.75 12.37
CA ASN A 217 0.12 16.11 12.80
C ASN A 217 -0.39 15.18 11.72
N PHE A 218 -0.93 14.05 12.13
CA PHE A 218 -1.53 13.10 11.22
C PHE A 218 -2.80 13.69 10.57
N SER A 219 -2.83 13.69 9.24
CA SER A 219 -3.91 14.26 8.44
C SER A 219 -4.78 13.18 7.80
N GLN A 220 -4.17 12.19 7.15
CA GLN A 220 -4.90 11.12 6.47
C GLN A 220 -4.13 9.80 6.45
N GLY A 221 -4.83 8.68 6.60
CA GLY A 221 -4.29 7.34 6.44
C GLY A 221 -4.89 6.60 5.25
N SER A 222 -4.17 5.62 4.72
CA SER A 222 -4.78 4.60 3.87
C SER A 222 -4.11 3.25 4.04
N THR A 223 -4.86 2.21 3.74
CA THR A 223 -4.35 0.84 3.64
C THR A 223 -4.80 0.26 2.32
N SER A 224 -3.84 -0.14 1.50
CA SER A 224 -4.08 -0.69 0.18
C SER A 224 -3.63 -2.15 0.12
N PHE A 225 -4.36 -2.95 -0.64
CA PHE A 225 -4.05 -4.33 -0.92
C PHE A 225 -3.90 -4.47 -2.43
N PHE A 226 -2.82 -5.09 -2.88
CA PHE A 226 -2.49 -5.23 -4.29
C PHE A 226 -2.16 -6.66 -4.66
N MET A 227 -2.45 -6.99 -5.91
CA MET A 227 -1.93 -8.16 -6.63
C MET A 227 -1.11 -7.64 -7.81
N LEU A 228 0.05 -8.24 -8.04
CA LEU A 228 0.87 -7.92 -9.20
C LEU A 228 0.26 -8.50 -10.47
N LYS A 229 0.18 -7.69 -11.53
CA LYS A 229 -0.10 -8.11 -12.90
C LYS A 229 1.14 -7.87 -13.77
N PRO A 230 1.95 -8.92 -14.05
CA PRO A 230 3.15 -8.81 -14.87
C PRO A 230 2.86 -8.34 -16.30
N ILE A 231 3.79 -7.59 -16.90
CA ILE A 231 3.75 -7.22 -18.31
C ILE A 231 4.13 -8.46 -19.13
N GLY A 232 3.14 -9.20 -19.64
CA GLY A 232 3.37 -10.39 -20.47
C GLY A 232 2.37 -11.52 -20.26
N GLY A 233 1.67 -11.55 -19.11
CA GLY A 233 0.62 -12.53 -18.81
C GLY A 233 -0.73 -12.20 -19.45
N GLY A 234 -0.73 -11.63 -20.66
CA GLY A 234 -1.97 -11.41 -21.41
C GLY A 234 -2.56 -12.74 -21.80
N ASP A 235 -3.81 -12.98 -21.37
CA ASP A 235 -4.64 -14.09 -21.83
C ASP A 235 -4.49 -14.25 -23.36
N GLY A 236 -3.91 -15.36 -23.80
CA GLY A 236 -3.82 -15.75 -25.20
C GLY A 236 -5.18 -16.17 -25.78
N ASN A 237 -6.21 -15.34 -25.60
CA ASN A 237 -7.53 -15.49 -26.19
C ASN A 237 -8.09 -14.10 -26.53
N GLU A 238 -7.68 -13.59 -27.70
CA GLU A 238 -8.57 -12.83 -28.59
C GLU A 238 -8.70 -13.58 -29.92
#